data_AF-A0A0F9WGR3-F1
#
_entry.id   AF-A0A0F9WGR3-F1
#
_cell.length_a   1.000
_cell.length_b   1.000
_cell.length_c   1.000
_cell.angle_alpha   90.00
_cell.angle_beta   90.00
_cell.angle_gamma   90.00
#
_symmetry.space_group_name_H-M   'P 1'
#
loop_
_entity.id
_entity.type
_entity.pdbx_description
1 polymer ?
#
loop_
_entity_poly.entity_id
_entity_poly.type
_entity_poly.pdbx_seq_one_letter_code
_entity_poly.pdbx_strand_id
1 'polypeptide(L)'
;MTYHANARQAAEEENAQAVLQTITFLRNAAVLLCHRTFRSWFKNDKARFECSGSALASKLRKDLMFQVNQAMPSDHAGADDFEKFDALAVLCTTQADLLAVKSQQTKAKGKQGMTLPRSRLDAEKAIYSFLSDCNWFALKRTNNLPGEFYVWNALSSIITYVRSRDTLANGTGNNAFDTMLSGLDENYLVSGYPHDLLCHDAATVRSGEAPYAIMLNPDYCSTYAVSSESEMVGHANLIAIRLQHSEVAA
;
A
#
# COMPACT_ATOMS: atom_id res chain seq x y z
N MET A 1 24.54 10.04 34.96
CA MET A 1 25.30 9.51 33.80
C MET A 1 24.68 8.24 33.20
N THR A 2 24.02 7.38 33.97
CA THR A 2 23.40 6.12 33.52
C THR A 2 22.17 6.29 32.62
N TYR A 3 21.35 7.34 32.83
CA TYR A 3 20.11 7.55 32.07
C TYR A 3 20.34 7.85 30.58
N HIS A 4 21.36 8.66 30.26
CA HIS A 4 21.72 8.99 28.87
C HIS A 4 22.37 7.81 28.12
N ALA A 5 23.10 6.94 28.84
CA ALA A 5 23.67 5.73 28.26
C ALA A 5 22.57 4.73 27.85
N ASN A 6 21.56 4.55 28.72
CA ASN A 6 20.43 3.65 28.45
C ASN A 6 19.54 4.15 27.30
N ALA A 7 19.29 5.46 27.22
CA ALA A 7 18.50 6.05 26.13
C ALA A 7 19.21 5.92 24.77
N ARG A 8 20.53 6.06 24.74
CA ARG A 8 21.34 5.90 23.53
C ARG A 8 21.36 4.46 23.05
N GLN A 9 21.53 3.50 23.96
CA GLN A 9 21.51 2.08 23.63
C GLN A 9 20.14 1.64 23.08
N ALA A 10 19.04 2.07 23.70
CA ALA A 10 17.70 1.78 23.21
C ALA A 10 17.45 2.33 21.79
N ALA A 11 17.93 3.55 21.50
CA ALA A 11 17.82 4.14 20.17
C ALA A 11 18.68 3.40 19.12
N GLU A 12 19.87 2.92 19.51
CA GLU A 12 20.73 2.11 18.63
C GLU A 12 20.10 0.74 18.31
N GLU A 13 19.46 0.11 19.30
CA GLU A 13 18.70 -1.14 19.13
C GLU A 13 17.44 -0.96 18.25
N GLU A 14 16.68 0.11 18.49
CA GLU A 14 15.50 0.46 17.68
C GLU A 14 15.90 0.70 16.21
N ASN A 15 16.99 1.44 15.97
CA ASN A 15 17.49 1.69 14.63
C ASN A 15 17.99 0.40 13.95
N ALA A 16 18.72 -0.45 14.66
CA ALA A 16 19.17 -1.74 14.12
C ALA A 16 17.99 -2.64 13.71
N GLN A 17 16.92 -2.65 14.51
CA GLN A 17 15.70 -3.39 14.21
C GLN A 17 14.98 -2.82 12.99
N ALA A 18 14.85 -1.49 12.89
CA ALA A 18 14.22 -0.84 11.73
C ALA A 18 14.99 -1.13 10.43
N VAL A 19 16.33 -1.13 10.49
CA VAL A 19 17.18 -1.51 9.35
C VAL A 19 16.94 -2.96 8.93
N LEU A 20 16.90 -3.89 9.87
CA LEU A 20 16.64 -5.30 9.57
C LEU A 20 15.25 -5.49 8.94
N GLN A 21 14.23 -4.83 9.47
CA GLN A 21 12.88 -4.84 8.90
C GLN A 21 12.86 -4.30 7.46
N THR A 22 13.63 -3.24 7.19
CA THR A 22 13.79 -2.65 5.86
C THR A 22 14.42 -3.64 4.88
N ILE A 23 15.52 -4.29 5.27
CA ILE A 23 16.18 -5.32 4.46
C ILE A 23 15.23 -6.47 4.15
N THR A 24 14.53 -6.98 5.17
CA THR A 24 13.57 -8.08 5.01
C THR A 24 12.40 -7.69 4.11
N PHE A 25 11.86 -6.48 4.26
CA PHE A 25 10.79 -5.98 3.42
C PHE A 25 11.20 -5.92 1.94
N LEU A 26 12.35 -5.30 1.64
CA LEU A 26 12.85 -5.19 0.26
C LEU A 26 13.07 -6.55 -0.39
N ARG A 27 13.63 -7.51 0.35
CA ARG A 27 13.85 -8.88 -0.15
C ARG A 27 12.54 -9.62 -0.39
N ASN A 28 11.57 -9.48 0.51
CA ASN A 28 10.26 -10.10 0.34
C ASN A 28 9.47 -9.45 -0.81
N ALA A 29 9.58 -8.13 -0.99
CA ALA A 29 9.02 -7.43 -2.14
C ALA A 29 9.63 -7.95 -3.46
N ALA A 30 10.97 -8.12 -3.51
CA ALA A 30 11.62 -8.70 -4.69
C ALA A 30 11.09 -10.11 -5.01
N VAL A 31 10.96 -10.97 -4.00
CA VAL A 31 10.38 -12.32 -4.18
C VAL A 31 8.94 -12.26 -4.65
N LEU A 32 8.13 -11.35 -4.10
CA LEU A 32 6.74 -11.16 -4.47
C LEU A 32 6.58 -10.81 -5.96
N LEU A 33 7.33 -9.81 -6.41
CA LEU A 33 7.25 -9.25 -7.76
C LEU A 33 7.56 -10.28 -8.85
N CYS A 34 8.52 -11.17 -8.57
CA CYS A 34 8.89 -12.25 -9.49
C CYS A 34 7.93 -13.46 -9.40
N HIS A 35 7.07 -13.56 -8.38
CA HIS A 35 6.29 -14.77 -8.13
C HIS A 35 5.11 -14.92 -9.10
N ARG A 36 4.95 -16.12 -9.69
CA ARG A 36 3.88 -16.41 -10.66
C ARG A 36 2.48 -16.07 -10.13
N THR A 37 2.24 -16.31 -8.84
CA THR A 37 0.92 -16.10 -8.24
C THR A 37 0.61 -14.62 -8.11
N PHE A 38 1.59 -13.79 -7.77
CA PHE A 38 1.43 -12.34 -7.78
C PHE A 38 1.13 -11.84 -9.20
N ARG A 39 1.86 -12.33 -10.21
CA ARG A 39 1.63 -11.96 -11.62
C ARG A 39 0.24 -12.37 -12.12
N SER A 40 -0.22 -13.57 -11.75
CA SER A 40 -1.59 -14.03 -12.06
C SER A 40 -2.65 -13.20 -11.33
N TRP A 41 -2.40 -12.84 -10.08
CA TRP A 41 -3.28 -11.97 -9.31
C TRP A 41 -3.31 -10.57 -9.92
N PHE A 42 -2.17 -10.00 -10.31
CA PHE A 42 -2.04 -8.68 -10.92
C PHE A 42 -2.89 -8.52 -12.18
N LYS A 43 -2.98 -9.57 -13.01
CA LYS A 43 -3.80 -9.63 -14.24
C LYS A 43 -5.30 -9.88 -14.01
N ASN A 44 -5.69 -10.29 -12.81
CA ASN A 44 -7.09 -10.57 -12.49
C ASN A 44 -7.83 -9.26 -12.17
N ASP A 45 -8.95 -8.97 -12.84
CA ASP A 45 -9.76 -7.75 -12.61
C ASP A 45 -10.99 -7.98 -11.72
N LYS A 46 -11.04 -9.13 -11.03
CA LYS A 46 -12.16 -9.44 -10.14
C LYS A 46 -12.34 -8.35 -9.07
N ALA A 47 -13.57 -7.82 -9.04
CA ALA A 47 -14.11 -6.94 -8.01
C ALA A 47 -15.52 -7.41 -7.63
N ARG A 48 -16.00 -7.02 -6.45
CA ARG A 48 -17.34 -7.35 -5.94
C ARG A 48 -18.41 -6.32 -6.30
N PHE A 49 -17.98 -5.13 -6.71
CA PHE A 49 -18.88 -4.03 -7.05
C PHE A 49 -19.07 -3.95 -8.56
N GLU A 50 -20.30 -3.69 -9.00
CA GLU A 50 -20.63 -3.53 -10.42
C GLU A 50 -19.94 -2.30 -11.04
N CYS A 51 -19.71 -1.26 -10.24
CA CYS A 51 -19.00 -0.04 -10.64
C CYS A 51 -17.48 -0.20 -10.83
N SER A 52 -16.95 -1.39 -10.62
CA SER A 52 -15.52 -1.70 -10.68
C SER A 52 -15.16 -2.48 -11.94
N GLY A 53 -15.47 -1.88 -13.08
CA GLY A 53 -15.22 -2.45 -14.39
C GLY A 53 -13.76 -2.39 -14.83
N SER A 54 -13.56 -2.69 -16.11
CA SER A 54 -12.23 -2.75 -16.74
C SER A 54 -11.52 -1.40 -16.81
N ALA A 55 -12.26 -0.28 -16.81
CA ALA A 55 -11.67 1.06 -16.90
C ALA A 55 -11.01 1.43 -15.56
N LEU A 56 -11.67 1.14 -14.44
CA LEU A 56 -11.08 1.31 -13.11
C LEU A 56 -9.85 0.43 -12.92
N ALA A 57 -9.92 -0.84 -13.28
CA ALA A 57 -8.78 -1.73 -13.21
C ALA A 57 -7.60 -1.23 -14.07
N SER A 58 -7.88 -0.72 -15.28
CA SER A 58 -6.88 -0.11 -16.15
C SER A 58 -6.26 1.14 -15.52
N LYS A 59 -7.07 2.03 -14.93
CA LYS A 59 -6.61 3.24 -14.23
C LYS A 59 -5.66 2.90 -13.08
N LEU A 60 -6.06 1.97 -12.21
CA LEU A 60 -5.26 1.53 -11.06
C LEU A 60 -3.91 0.95 -11.49
N ARG A 61 -3.87 0.14 -12.56
CA ARG A 61 -2.61 -0.36 -13.12
C ARG A 61 -1.76 0.74 -13.72
N LYS A 62 -2.35 1.69 -14.46
CA LYS A 62 -1.62 2.82 -15.05
C LYS A 62 -0.98 3.71 -13.98
N ASP A 63 -1.70 4.00 -12.90
CA ASP A 63 -1.17 4.78 -11.78
C ASP A 63 0.02 4.08 -11.11
N LEU A 64 -0.08 2.76 -10.91
CA LEU A 64 1.02 1.93 -10.44
C LEU A 64 2.21 1.97 -11.40
N MET A 65 1.97 1.67 -12.67
CA MET A 65 3.04 1.57 -13.67
C MET A 65 3.72 2.91 -13.94
N PHE A 66 3.03 4.03 -13.73
CA PHE A 66 3.66 5.35 -13.76
C PHE A 66 4.80 5.46 -12.75
N GLN A 67 4.59 5.07 -11.49
CA GLN A 67 5.61 5.11 -10.45
C GLN A 67 6.70 4.05 -10.67
N VAL A 68 6.33 2.86 -11.15
CA VAL A 68 7.32 1.83 -11.52
C VAL A 68 8.22 2.33 -12.64
N ASN A 69 7.67 2.94 -13.69
CA ASN A 69 8.45 3.47 -14.81
C ASN A 69 9.44 4.55 -14.37
N GLN A 70 9.12 5.37 -13.35
CA GLN A 70 10.05 6.35 -12.80
C GLN A 70 11.24 5.73 -12.06
N ALA A 71 11.09 4.52 -11.55
CA ALA A 71 12.16 3.77 -10.90
C ALA A 71 13.06 3.03 -11.90
N MET A 72 12.61 2.85 -13.14
CA MET A 72 13.33 2.06 -14.14
C MET A 72 14.41 2.89 -14.87
N PRO A 73 15.55 2.28 -15.23
CA PRO A 73 16.46 2.90 -16.18
C PRO A 73 15.82 2.99 -17.57
N SER A 74 16.31 3.93 -18.39
CA SER A 74 15.67 4.35 -19.66
C SER A 74 15.57 3.23 -20.71
N ASP A 75 16.44 2.22 -20.63
CA ASP A 75 16.45 1.03 -21.47
C ASP A 75 15.23 0.11 -21.24
N HIS A 76 14.51 0.27 -20.12
CA HIS A 76 13.31 -0.50 -19.78
C HIS A 76 12.00 0.23 -20.15
N ALA A 77 12.06 1.37 -20.85
CA ALA A 77 10.86 2.16 -21.18
C ALA A 77 9.81 1.36 -21.99
N GLY A 78 10.28 0.49 -22.89
CA GLY A 78 9.43 -0.36 -23.74
C GLY A 78 9.17 -1.77 -23.19
N ALA A 79 9.70 -2.10 -22.01
CA ALA A 79 9.55 -3.42 -21.41
C ALA A 79 8.10 -3.69 -21.00
N ASP A 80 7.70 -4.96 -20.95
CA ASP A 80 6.39 -5.33 -20.43
C ASP A 80 6.31 -5.14 -18.90
N ASP A 81 5.10 -5.15 -18.35
CA ASP A 81 4.88 -4.92 -16.91
C ASP A 81 5.67 -5.89 -16.01
N PHE A 82 5.86 -7.14 -16.46
CA PHE A 82 6.54 -8.16 -15.68
C PHE A 82 8.05 -8.08 -15.79
N GLU A 83 8.60 -7.71 -16.94
CA GLU A 83 10.00 -7.34 -17.09
C GLU A 83 10.35 -6.15 -16.19
N LYS A 84 9.44 -5.16 -16.10
CA LYS A 84 9.58 -4.03 -15.16
C LYS A 84 9.53 -4.46 -13.70
N PHE A 85 8.66 -5.41 -13.34
CA PHE A 85 8.66 -5.99 -12.00
C PHE A 85 9.93 -6.77 -11.69
N ASP A 86 10.51 -7.47 -12.65
CA ASP A 86 11.80 -8.16 -12.49
C ASP A 86 12.94 -7.16 -12.28
N ALA A 87 13.00 -6.10 -13.07
CA ALA A 87 13.97 -5.02 -12.88
C ALA A 87 13.80 -4.33 -11.51
N LEU A 88 12.57 -4.05 -11.08
CA LEU A 88 12.28 -3.50 -9.75
C LEU A 88 12.72 -4.46 -8.63
N ALA A 89 12.52 -5.76 -8.79
CA ALA A 89 12.97 -6.77 -7.82
C ALA A 89 14.50 -6.80 -7.67
N VAL A 90 15.24 -6.62 -8.78
CA VAL A 90 16.71 -6.48 -8.75
C VAL A 90 17.11 -5.22 -8.00
N LEU A 91 16.43 -4.08 -8.23
CA LEU A 91 16.67 -2.84 -7.48
C LEU A 91 16.42 -3.03 -5.98
N CYS A 92 15.31 -3.66 -5.60
CA CYS A 92 15.00 -3.96 -4.20
C CYS A 92 16.10 -4.79 -3.53
N THR A 93 16.57 -5.85 -4.20
CA THR A 93 17.63 -6.72 -3.68
C THR A 93 18.95 -5.96 -3.54
N THR A 94 19.30 -5.16 -4.54
CA THR A 94 20.49 -4.31 -4.52
C THR A 94 20.45 -3.33 -3.36
N GLN A 95 19.32 -2.66 -3.12
CA GLN A 95 19.15 -1.75 -1.99
C GLN A 95 19.24 -2.47 -0.65
N ALA A 96 18.63 -3.65 -0.53
CA ALA A 96 18.71 -4.46 0.68
C ALA A 96 20.16 -4.84 1.02
N ASP A 97 20.96 -5.22 0.02
CA ASP A 97 22.37 -5.59 0.21
C ASP A 97 23.24 -4.38 0.53
N LEU A 98 23.03 -3.23 -0.13
CA LEU A 98 23.71 -1.97 0.20
C LEU A 98 23.44 -1.55 1.65
N LEU A 99 22.19 -1.65 2.09
CA LEU A 99 21.80 -1.32 3.46
C LEU A 99 22.41 -2.30 4.48
N ALA A 100 22.43 -3.60 4.17
CA ALA A 100 23.06 -4.62 5.00
C ALA A 100 24.57 -4.37 5.19
N VAL A 101 25.27 -3.97 4.12
CA VAL A 101 26.70 -3.63 4.18
C VAL A 101 26.92 -2.38 5.05
N LYS A 102 26.16 -1.31 4.82
CA LYS A 102 26.31 -0.03 5.56
C LYS A 102 26.04 -0.17 7.05
N SER A 103 25.04 -0.97 7.40
CA SER A 103 24.64 -1.22 8.79
C SER A 103 25.45 -2.32 9.48
N GLN A 104 26.43 -2.92 8.79
CA GLN A 104 27.18 -4.09 9.26
C GLN A 104 26.28 -5.29 9.65
N GLN A 105 25.03 -5.30 9.18
CA GLN A 105 24.05 -6.36 9.38
C GLN A 105 24.36 -7.54 8.44
N THR A 106 25.49 -8.20 8.71
CA THR A 106 25.96 -9.38 7.95
C THR A 106 25.16 -10.65 8.25
N LYS A 107 24.37 -10.66 9.34
CA LYS A 107 23.57 -11.81 9.79
C LYS A 107 22.22 -11.99 9.10
N ALA A 108 21.81 -11.10 8.20
CA ALA A 108 20.61 -11.33 7.38
C ALA A 108 20.82 -12.40 6.28
N LYS A 109 21.84 -13.27 6.39
CA LYS A 109 22.01 -14.49 5.59
C LYS A 109 21.26 -15.66 6.23
N GLY A 110 19.96 -15.49 6.41
CA GLY A 110 19.06 -16.57 6.84
C GLY A 110 17.83 -16.52 5.96
N LYS A 111 17.35 -17.68 5.50
CA LYS A 111 16.20 -17.87 4.61
C LYS A 111 14.91 -17.23 5.13
N GLN A 112 14.79 -15.91 5.10
CA GLN A 112 13.53 -15.18 5.20
C GLN A 112 13.16 -14.74 3.79
N GLY A 113 12.88 -15.71 2.95
CA GLY A 113 12.15 -15.47 1.71
C GLY A 113 10.69 -15.73 2.02
N MET A 114 9.83 -14.72 1.81
CA MET A 114 8.40 -14.94 1.80
C MET A 114 8.07 -16.14 0.90
N THR A 115 7.46 -17.17 1.48
CA THR A 115 6.96 -18.30 0.70
C THR A 115 5.49 -18.03 0.42
N LEU A 116 5.18 -17.68 -0.83
CA LEU A 116 3.78 -17.61 -1.23
C LEU A 116 3.22 -19.03 -1.38
N PRO A 117 2.05 -19.33 -0.81
CA PRO A 117 1.43 -20.63 -0.96
C PRO A 117 1.05 -20.89 -2.43
N ARG A 118 1.00 -22.17 -2.80
CA ARG A 118 0.60 -22.60 -4.16
C ARG A 118 -0.91 -22.45 -4.39
N SER A 119 -1.69 -22.50 -3.31
CA SER A 119 -3.12 -22.25 -3.28
C SER A 119 -3.42 -20.79 -3.67
N ARG A 120 -4.38 -20.58 -4.58
CA ARG A 120 -4.74 -19.24 -5.06
C ARG A 120 -5.33 -18.36 -3.94
N LEU A 121 -6.27 -18.90 -3.17
CA LEU A 121 -6.94 -18.16 -2.09
C LEU A 121 -5.95 -17.78 -0.98
N ASP A 122 -5.07 -18.70 -0.61
CA ASP A 122 -4.07 -18.42 0.43
C ASP A 122 -3.01 -17.44 -0.06
N ALA A 123 -2.73 -17.43 -1.37
CA ALA A 123 -1.78 -16.48 -1.94
C ALA A 123 -2.36 -15.07 -2.04
N GLU A 124 -3.65 -14.92 -2.36
CA GLU A 124 -4.32 -13.61 -2.31
C GLU A 124 -4.28 -13.04 -0.89
N LYS A 125 -4.62 -13.85 0.12
CA LYS A 125 -4.48 -13.46 1.53
C LYS A 125 -3.04 -13.10 1.90
N ALA A 126 -2.06 -13.88 1.46
CA ALA A 126 -0.64 -13.61 1.73
C ALA A 126 -0.15 -12.31 1.06
N ILE A 127 -0.61 -12.01 -0.16
CA ILE A 127 -0.29 -10.75 -0.85
C ILE A 127 -0.87 -9.55 -0.09
N TYR A 128 -2.13 -9.64 0.32
CA TYR A 128 -2.78 -8.56 1.07
C TYR A 128 -2.12 -8.37 2.44
N SER A 129 -1.92 -9.44 3.22
CA SER A 129 -1.31 -9.37 4.55
C SER A 129 0.13 -8.84 4.51
N PHE A 130 0.95 -9.30 3.55
CA PHE A 130 2.34 -8.85 3.46
C PHE A 130 2.47 -7.33 3.26
N LEU A 131 1.53 -6.71 2.54
CA LEU A 131 1.57 -5.28 2.20
C LEU A 131 0.65 -4.42 3.09
N SER A 132 -0.31 -5.02 3.80
CA SER A 132 -1.10 -4.34 4.85
C SER A 132 -0.28 -4.10 6.11
N ASP A 133 0.54 -5.07 6.52
CA ASP A 133 1.22 -5.08 7.81
C ASP A 133 2.57 -4.31 7.80
N CYS A 134 2.90 -3.74 6.64
CA CYS A 134 4.09 -2.93 6.45
C CYS A 134 3.98 -1.58 7.18
N ASN A 135 4.72 -1.41 8.28
CA ASN A 135 4.87 -0.12 8.95
C ASN A 135 5.77 0.82 8.13
N TRP A 136 5.15 1.48 7.16
CA TRP A 136 5.83 2.38 6.21
C TRP A 136 6.60 3.52 6.89
N PHE A 137 6.12 4.03 8.02
CA PHE A 137 6.80 5.10 8.76
C PHE A 137 8.10 4.61 9.39
N ALA A 138 8.13 3.37 9.90
CA ALA A 138 9.37 2.77 10.40
C ALA A 138 10.38 2.55 9.28
N LEU A 139 9.92 2.20 8.07
CA LEU A 139 10.76 2.03 6.89
C LEU A 139 11.33 3.34 6.35
N LYS A 140 10.57 4.45 6.37
CA LYS A 140 11.06 5.76 5.89
C LYS A 140 12.18 6.35 6.76
N ARG A 141 12.23 6.04 8.06
CA ARG A 141 13.24 6.59 8.98
C ARG A 141 14.67 6.11 8.69
N THR A 142 14.83 5.00 7.97
CA THR A 142 16.15 4.43 7.62
C THR A 142 16.74 5.02 6.33
N ASN A 143 16.00 5.90 5.63
CA ASN A 143 16.37 6.44 4.32
C ASN A 143 17.33 7.62 4.40
N ASN A 144 18.61 7.37 4.09
CA ASN A 144 19.61 8.43 3.93
C ASN A 144 20.42 8.30 2.62
N LEU A 145 19.93 7.58 1.59
CA LEU A 145 20.69 7.42 0.34
C LEU A 145 20.01 8.07 -0.89
N PRO A 146 20.74 8.92 -1.64
CA PRO A 146 20.25 9.48 -2.90
C PRO A 146 20.14 8.37 -3.96
N GLY A 147 18.91 8.06 -4.39
CA GLY A 147 18.58 6.97 -5.31
C GLY A 147 17.45 6.07 -4.81
N GLU A 148 17.20 6.06 -3.49
CA GLU A 148 16.14 5.31 -2.84
C GLU A 148 14.73 5.84 -3.17
N PHE A 149 14.61 7.14 -3.47
CA PHE A 149 13.32 7.83 -3.65
C PHE A 149 12.40 7.14 -4.66
N TYR A 150 12.91 6.79 -5.84
CA TYR A 150 12.09 6.21 -6.89
C TYR A 150 11.68 4.75 -6.59
N VAL A 151 12.59 3.95 -6.01
CA VAL A 151 12.27 2.57 -5.59
C VAL A 151 11.19 2.59 -4.51
N TRP A 152 11.30 3.50 -3.54
CA TRP A 152 10.28 3.64 -2.50
C TRP A 152 8.95 4.16 -3.03
N ASN A 153 8.94 5.09 -3.99
CA ASN A 153 7.71 5.52 -4.64
C ASN A 153 7.03 4.37 -5.40
N ALA A 154 7.80 3.57 -6.13
CA ALA A 154 7.29 2.38 -6.81
C ALA A 154 6.71 1.37 -5.80
N LEU A 155 7.42 1.08 -4.71
CA LEU A 155 6.93 0.19 -3.64
C LEU A 155 5.69 0.74 -2.93
N SER A 156 5.66 2.05 -2.65
CA SER A 156 4.48 2.71 -2.08
C SER A 156 3.28 2.56 -3.02
N SER A 157 3.50 2.72 -4.33
CA SER A 157 2.45 2.58 -5.33
C SER A 157 1.96 1.13 -5.45
N ILE A 158 2.85 0.14 -5.32
CA ILE A 158 2.47 -1.29 -5.26
C ILE A 158 1.58 -1.54 -4.04
N ILE A 159 1.94 -1.02 -2.87
CA ILE A 159 1.12 -1.14 -1.65
C ILE A 159 -0.25 -0.50 -1.87
N THR A 160 -0.29 0.74 -2.39
CA THR A 160 -1.54 1.45 -2.67
C THR A 160 -2.42 0.69 -3.67
N TYR A 161 -1.85 0.14 -4.73
CA TYR A 161 -2.55 -0.70 -5.69
C TYR A 161 -3.13 -1.95 -5.04
N VAL A 162 -2.32 -2.67 -4.24
CA VAL A 162 -2.74 -3.90 -3.55
C VAL A 162 -3.87 -3.63 -2.55
N ARG A 163 -3.78 -2.56 -1.77
CA ARG A 163 -4.83 -2.16 -0.82
C ARG A 163 -6.11 -1.70 -1.52
N SER A 164 -5.98 -0.94 -2.61
CA SER A 164 -7.13 -0.56 -3.44
C SER A 164 -7.87 -1.80 -3.95
N ARG A 165 -7.11 -2.79 -4.42
CA ARG A 165 -7.65 -4.05 -4.89
C ARG A 165 -8.26 -4.91 -3.79
N ASP A 166 -7.69 -4.90 -2.59
CA ASP A 166 -8.27 -5.57 -1.43
C ASP A 166 -9.68 -5.02 -1.13
N THR A 167 -9.86 -3.70 -1.14
CA THR A 167 -11.16 -3.05 -0.97
C THR A 167 -12.18 -3.44 -2.05
N LEU A 168 -11.73 -3.57 -3.29
CA LEU A 168 -12.57 -4.02 -4.41
C LEU A 168 -12.92 -5.51 -4.34
N ALA A 169 -12.04 -6.34 -3.79
CA ALA A 169 -12.24 -7.79 -3.73
C ALA A 169 -12.97 -8.26 -2.46
N ASN A 170 -12.74 -7.58 -1.33
CA ASN A 170 -13.13 -7.99 0.01
C ASN A 170 -13.92 -6.89 0.73
N GLY A 171 -14.81 -7.30 1.64
CA GLY A 171 -15.55 -6.38 2.52
C GLY A 171 -14.61 -5.55 3.39
N THR A 172 -14.96 -4.30 3.65
CA THR A 172 -14.18 -3.43 4.56
C THR A 172 -14.52 -3.64 6.04
N GLY A 173 -15.59 -4.38 6.33
CA GLY A 173 -16.11 -4.56 7.69
C GLY A 173 -17.05 -3.43 8.14
N ASN A 174 -17.24 -2.38 7.32
CA ASN A 174 -18.20 -1.31 7.56
C ASN A 174 -19.27 -1.28 6.45
N ASN A 175 -20.51 -1.63 6.81
CA ASN A 175 -21.61 -1.72 5.85
C ASN A 175 -21.97 -0.39 5.20
N ALA A 176 -21.85 0.73 5.93
CA ALA A 176 -22.15 2.06 5.38
C ALA A 176 -21.13 2.44 4.28
N PHE A 177 -19.85 2.20 4.55
CA PHE A 177 -18.78 2.40 3.57
C PHE A 177 -18.93 1.48 2.35
N ASP A 178 -19.18 0.19 2.57
CA ASP A 178 -19.38 -0.77 1.48
C ASP A 178 -20.62 -0.44 0.63
N THR A 179 -21.70 0.04 1.25
CA THR A 179 -22.92 0.48 0.55
C THR A 179 -22.64 1.71 -0.31
N MET A 180 -21.92 2.70 0.24
CA MET A 180 -21.47 3.84 -0.54
C MET A 180 -20.66 3.39 -1.76
N LEU A 181 -19.62 2.56 -1.57
CA LEU A 181 -18.78 2.09 -2.66
C LEU A 181 -19.60 1.41 -3.77
N SER A 182 -20.59 0.61 -3.38
CA SER A 182 -21.48 -0.06 -4.33
C SER A 182 -22.36 0.89 -5.13
N GLY A 183 -22.66 2.08 -4.60
CA GLY A 183 -23.49 3.10 -5.25
C GLY A 183 -22.72 4.12 -6.11
N LEU A 184 -21.39 4.04 -6.16
CA LEU A 184 -20.57 4.92 -7.01
C LEU A 184 -20.63 4.47 -8.47
N ASP A 185 -20.38 5.41 -9.39
CA ASP A 185 -20.24 5.12 -10.81
C ASP A 185 -18.78 4.87 -11.19
N GLU A 186 -18.53 4.03 -12.21
CA GLU A 186 -17.17 3.76 -12.69
C GLU A 186 -16.51 5.04 -13.24
N ASN A 187 -17.26 5.88 -13.97
CA ASN A 187 -16.72 7.12 -14.55
C ASN A 187 -16.29 8.11 -13.46
N TYR A 188 -17.03 8.13 -12.35
CA TYR A 188 -16.64 8.88 -11.18
C TYR A 188 -15.30 8.37 -10.63
N LEU A 189 -15.17 7.05 -10.39
CA LEU A 189 -13.95 6.48 -9.82
C LEU A 189 -12.70 6.73 -10.70
N VAL A 190 -12.85 6.76 -12.02
CA VAL A 190 -11.72 7.01 -12.93
C VAL A 190 -11.42 8.49 -13.20
N SER A 191 -12.29 9.43 -12.81
CA SER A 191 -12.12 10.85 -13.09
C SER A 191 -11.08 11.57 -12.21
N GLY A 192 -10.58 10.89 -11.16
CA GLY A 192 -9.62 11.47 -10.23
C GLY A 192 -8.66 10.44 -9.63
N TYR A 193 -8.59 10.43 -8.29
CA TYR A 193 -7.68 9.64 -7.47
C TYR A 193 -8.45 8.54 -6.72
N PRO A 194 -8.80 7.42 -7.38
CA PRO A 194 -9.55 6.34 -6.76
C PRO A 194 -8.85 5.71 -5.55
N HIS A 195 -7.54 5.89 -5.42
CA HIS A 195 -6.79 5.39 -4.27
C HIS A 195 -7.04 6.16 -2.97
N ASP A 196 -7.50 7.42 -3.03
CA ASP A 196 -7.94 8.15 -1.83
C ASP A 196 -9.03 7.36 -1.12
N LEU A 197 -10.03 6.93 -1.89
CA LEU A 197 -11.15 6.16 -1.39
C LEU A 197 -10.81 4.66 -1.17
N LEU A 198 -10.24 4.01 -2.19
CA LEU A 198 -10.06 2.55 -2.17
C LEU A 198 -8.90 2.09 -1.30
N CYS A 199 -7.91 2.95 -1.02
CA CYS A 199 -6.77 2.62 -0.18
C CYS A 199 -6.75 3.41 1.12
N HIS A 200 -6.76 4.74 1.07
CA HIS A 200 -6.54 5.55 2.27
C HIS A 200 -7.76 5.53 3.20
N ASP A 201 -8.93 5.90 2.69
CA ASP A 201 -10.16 5.87 3.49
C ASP A 201 -10.51 4.46 3.93
N ALA A 202 -10.43 3.49 3.01
CA ALA A 202 -10.69 2.09 3.34
C ALA A 202 -9.76 1.55 4.43
N ALA A 203 -8.49 1.99 4.49
CA ALA A 203 -7.57 1.60 5.56
C ALA A 203 -8.01 2.18 6.91
N THR A 204 -8.42 3.44 6.95
CA THR A 204 -8.95 4.08 8.17
C THR A 204 -10.24 3.42 8.63
N VAL A 205 -11.12 3.04 7.71
CA VAL A 205 -12.33 2.29 8.03
C VAL A 205 -12.01 0.91 8.62
N ARG A 206 -11.03 0.20 8.06
CA ARG A 206 -10.61 -1.14 8.53
C ARG A 206 -9.89 -1.09 9.88
N SER A 207 -9.24 0.01 10.25
CA SER A 207 -8.51 0.11 11.53
C SER A 207 -9.42 0.21 12.76
N GLY A 208 -10.73 0.44 12.56
CA GLY A 208 -11.67 0.69 13.65
C GLY A 208 -11.68 2.14 14.15
N GLU A 209 -10.71 2.96 13.72
CA GLU A 209 -10.72 4.43 13.88
C GLU A 209 -11.57 5.07 12.78
N ALA A 210 -12.74 4.48 12.50
CA ALA A 210 -13.57 4.91 11.38
C ALA A 210 -13.86 6.41 11.51
N PRO A 211 -13.58 7.21 10.47
CA PRO A 211 -13.84 8.64 10.53
C PRO A 211 -15.33 8.88 10.73
N TYR A 212 -15.68 10.00 11.36
CA TYR A 212 -17.06 10.40 11.55
C TYR A 212 -17.83 10.42 10.21
N ALA A 213 -17.18 10.97 9.18
CA ALA A 213 -17.68 10.92 7.82
C ALA A 213 -16.54 10.92 6.80
N ILE A 214 -16.87 10.49 5.59
CA ILE A 214 -16.04 10.67 4.40
C ILE A 214 -16.75 11.69 3.51
N MET A 215 -16.04 12.76 3.18
CA MET A 215 -16.51 13.83 2.32
C MET A 215 -16.06 13.53 0.88
N LEU A 216 -17.00 13.35 -0.03
CA LEU A 216 -16.76 13.12 -1.46
C LEU A 216 -16.87 14.41 -2.25
N ASN A 217 -15.92 14.67 -3.14
CA ASN A 217 -16.11 15.66 -4.19
C ASN A 217 -17.10 15.12 -5.24
N PRO A 218 -18.17 15.85 -5.61
CA PRO A 218 -19.15 15.37 -6.59
C PRO A 218 -18.64 15.38 -8.04
N ASP A 219 -17.67 16.23 -8.37
CA ASP A 219 -17.21 16.46 -9.74
C ASP A 219 -16.15 15.44 -10.19
N TYR A 220 -15.33 14.97 -9.25
CA TYR A 220 -14.31 13.95 -9.51
C TYR A 220 -13.98 13.12 -8.27
N CYS A 221 -13.42 11.92 -8.47
CA CYS A 221 -13.04 11.07 -7.34
C CYS A 221 -11.88 11.68 -6.56
N SER A 222 -12.20 12.26 -5.41
CA SER A 222 -11.28 12.71 -4.38
C SER A 222 -12.07 12.80 -3.07
N THR A 223 -11.44 12.41 -1.98
CA THR A 223 -12.09 12.29 -0.68
C THR A 223 -11.32 12.97 0.43
N TYR A 224 -12.05 13.28 1.49
CA TYR A 224 -11.50 13.80 2.72
C TYR A 224 -12.23 13.19 3.91
N ALA A 225 -11.50 12.46 4.76
CA ALA A 225 -12.03 11.92 6.00
C ALA A 225 -12.08 13.00 7.10
N VAL A 226 -13.19 13.09 7.81
CA VAL A 226 -13.38 14.03 8.94
C VAL A 226 -13.57 13.27 10.25
N SER A 227 -13.02 13.78 11.35
CA SER A 227 -13.15 13.16 12.68
C SER A 227 -14.33 13.67 13.49
N SER A 228 -14.98 14.76 13.06
CA SER A 228 -16.07 15.38 13.81
C SER A 228 -17.06 16.14 12.92
N GLU A 229 -18.26 16.38 13.44
CA GLU A 229 -19.27 17.21 12.76
C GLU A 229 -18.78 18.66 12.56
N SER A 230 -18.00 19.20 13.50
CA SER A 230 -17.42 20.54 13.38
C SER A 230 -16.49 20.71 12.17
N GLU A 231 -15.76 19.66 11.79
CA GLU A 231 -14.87 19.69 10.62
C GLU A 231 -15.65 19.71 9.30
N MET A 232 -16.90 19.26 9.28
CA MET A 232 -17.72 19.29 8.07
C MET A 232 -18.13 20.70 7.63
N VAL A 233 -18.19 21.66 8.57
CA VAL A 233 -18.74 23.02 8.35
C VAL A 233 -17.93 23.80 7.31
N GLY A 234 -16.68 23.45 7.06
CA GLY A 234 -15.83 24.04 6.01
C GLY A 234 -15.99 23.44 4.61
N HIS A 235 -16.82 22.41 4.44
CA HIS A 235 -16.85 21.57 3.24
C HIS A 235 -18.26 21.43 2.64
N ALA A 236 -19.03 22.52 2.60
CA ALA A 236 -20.43 22.53 2.18
C ALA A 236 -20.70 22.04 0.74
N ASN A 237 -19.68 22.03 -0.13
CA ASN A 237 -19.79 21.56 -1.52
C ASN A 237 -19.47 20.06 -1.67
N LEU A 238 -19.11 19.36 -0.59
CA LEU A 238 -18.81 17.93 -0.60
C LEU A 238 -20.00 17.12 -0.10
N ILE A 239 -20.16 15.92 -0.65
CA ILE A 239 -21.18 14.97 -0.22
C ILE A 239 -20.64 14.22 1.01
N ALA A 240 -21.29 14.40 2.15
CA ALA A 240 -20.90 13.76 3.39
C ALA A 240 -21.51 12.37 3.54
N ILE A 241 -20.68 11.37 3.80
CA ILE A 241 -21.11 10.00 4.08
C ILE A 241 -20.72 9.66 5.50
N ARG A 242 -21.71 9.69 6.37
CA ARG A 242 -21.56 9.36 7.79
C ARG A 242 -21.34 7.86 7.91
N LEU A 243 -20.25 7.47 8.56
CA LEU A 243 -19.99 6.08 8.85
C LEU A 243 -20.69 5.74 10.16
N GLN A 244 -21.45 4.64 10.18
CA GLN A 244 -22.00 4.15 11.43
C GLN A 244 -20.83 3.69 12.30
N HIS A 245 -20.59 4.38 13.43
CA HIS A 245 -19.85 3.77 14.51
C HIS A 245 -20.69 2.62 15.00
N SER A 246 -20.17 1.38 14.94
CA SER A 246 -20.76 0.30 15.72
C SER A 246 -20.81 0.79 17.16
N GLU A 247 -22.01 0.91 17.73
CA GLU A 247 -22.15 1.05 19.17
C GLU A 247 -21.36 -0.11 19.77
N VAL A 248 -20.21 0.19 20.36
CA VAL A 248 -19.49 -0.77 21.17
C VAL A 248 -20.46 -1.04 22.31
N ALA A 249 -21.12 -2.19 22.27
CA ALA A 249 -21.92 -2.67 23.38
C ALA A 249 -21.01 -2.63 24.62
N ALA A 250 -21.32 -1.69 25.51
CA ALA A 250 -20.65 -1.53 26.80
C ALA A 250 -20.91 -2.73 27.71
#